data_AF-A0AAW5S914-F1
#
_entry.id   AF-A0AAW5S914-F1
#
_cell.length_a   1.000
_cell.length_b   1.000
_cell.length_c   1.000
_cell.angle_alpha   90.00
_cell.angle_beta   90.00
_cell.angle_gamma   90.00
#
_symmetry.space_group_name_H-M   'P 1'
#
loop_
_entity.id
_entity.type
_entity.pdbx_description
1 polymer ?
#
loop_
_entity_poly.entity_id
_entity_poly.type
_entity_poly.pdbx_seq_one_letter_code
_entity_poly.pdbx_strand_id
1 'polypeptide(L)' 'MNYPGFVPASGASARSIAASIGRPSSTVSREIARNGGRDSYRAMLADSAAFIRARRPKVSKLAGLTWLTFRA' A
#
# COMPACT_ATOMS: atom_id res chain seq x y z
N MET A 1 0.29 -32.16 -0.33
CA MET A 1 -0.10 -30.73 -0.38
C MET A 1 -0.08 -30.17 1.02
N ASN A 2 0.91 -29.36 1.38
CA ASN A 2 0.98 -28.68 2.67
C ASN A 2 0.93 -27.17 2.36
N TYR A 3 -0.20 -26.53 2.64
CA TYR A 3 -0.37 -25.09 2.47
C TYR A 3 0.07 -24.43 3.79
N PRO A 4 1.27 -23.82 3.88
CA PRO A 4 1.68 -23.19 5.11
C PRO A 4 0.83 -21.93 5.33
N GLY A 5 -0.05 -22.03 6.33
CA GLY A 5 -0.40 -20.94 7.23
C GLY A 5 -0.97 -19.68 6.58
N PHE A 6 -2.30 -19.65 6.44
CA PHE A 6 -3.04 -18.39 6.56
C PHE A 6 -2.72 -17.82 7.96
N VAL A 7 -1.81 -16.85 8.04
CA VAL A 7 -1.47 -16.17 9.29
C VAL A 7 -2.58 -15.16 9.59
N PRO A 8 -3.35 -15.31 10.68
CA PRO A 8 -4.33 -14.30 11.04
C PRO A 8 -3.60 -12.99 11.37
N ALA A 9 -3.98 -11.90 10.69
CA ALA A 9 -3.35 -10.58 10.84
C ALA A 9 -3.52 -9.95 12.24
N SER A 10 -4.33 -10.55 13.10
CA SER A 10 -4.53 -10.19 14.50
C SER A 10 -3.33 -10.63 15.36
N GLY A 11 -2.26 -9.83 15.37
CA GLY A 11 -1.11 -10.00 16.28
C GLY A 11 0.25 -10.22 15.59
N ALA A 12 0.28 -10.36 14.26
CA ALA A 12 1.51 -10.57 13.51
C ALA A 12 2.44 -9.33 13.58
N SER A 13 3.71 -9.53 13.91
CA SER A 13 4.74 -8.49 13.86
C SER A 13 4.87 -7.88 12.45
N ALA A 14 5.41 -6.66 12.34
CA ALA A 14 5.61 -6.05 11.02
C ALA A 14 6.57 -6.88 10.13
N ARG A 15 7.50 -7.63 10.75
CA ARG A 15 8.41 -8.55 10.06
C ARG A 15 7.71 -9.78 9.52
N SER A 16 6.82 -10.40 10.28
CA SER A 16 6.07 -11.58 9.81
C SER A 16 5.09 -11.21 8.69
N ILE A 17 4.45 -10.05 8.79
CA ILE A 17 3.60 -9.52 7.70
C ILE A 17 4.45 -9.24 6.46
N ALA A 18 5.60 -8.59 6.62
CA ALA A 18 6.53 -8.32 5.54
C ALA A 18 7.03 -9.59 4.84
N ALA A 19 7.37 -10.62 5.61
CA ALA A 19 7.80 -11.90 5.09
C ALA A 19 6.70 -12.61 4.30
N SER A 20 5.45 -12.58 4.77
CA SER A 20 4.33 -13.23 4.07
C SER A 20 3.97 -12.55 2.75
N ILE A 21 4.13 -11.22 2.65
CA ILE A 21 3.82 -10.45 1.43
C ILE A 21 5.05 -10.13 0.57
N GLY A 22 6.24 -10.62 0.96
CA GLY A 22 7.49 -10.39 0.23
C GLY A 22 7.94 -8.92 0.16
N ARG A 23 7.63 -8.10 1.18
CA ARG A 23 8.02 -6.67 1.22
C ARG A 23 9.01 -6.39 2.35
N PRO A 24 9.79 -5.30 2.29
CA PRO A 24 10.66 -4.92 3.40
C PRO A 24 9.87 -4.59 4.67
N SER A 25 10.33 -5.08 5.82
CA SER A 25 9.69 -4.80 7.13
C SER A 25 9.66 -3.32 7.48
N SER A 26 10.63 -2.54 7.00
CA SER A 26 10.67 -1.09 7.19
C SER A 26 9.58 -0.36 6.39
N THR A 27 9.12 -0.93 5.27
CA THR A 27 7.98 -0.42 4.50
C THR A 27 6.69 -0.67 5.25
N VAL A 28 6.46 -1.91 5.68
CA VAL A 28 5.28 -2.31 6.47
C VAL A 28 5.20 -1.52 7.77
N SER A 29 6.32 -1.34 8.49
CA SER A 29 6.34 -0.54 9.72
C SER A 29 5.98 0.93 9.48
N ARG A 30 6.52 1.55 8.43
CA ARG A 30 6.20 2.93 8.06
C ARG A 30 4.73 3.08 7.67
N GLU A 31 4.19 2.09 6.97
CA GLU A 31 2.77 2.05 6.59
C GLU A 31 1.87 1.92 7.81
N ILE A 32 2.18 1.00 8.74
CA ILE A 32 1.45 0.84 9.99
C ILE A 32 1.46 2.14 10.80
N ALA A 33 2.63 2.76 10.98
CA ALA A 33 2.76 4.03 11.70
C ALA A 33 1.95 5.16 11.04
N ARG A 34 1.96 5.24 9.71
CA ARG A 34 1.21 6.27 8.96
C ARG A 34 -0.31 6.09 8.99
N ASN A 35 -0.80 4.88 9.27
CA ASN A 35 -2.23 4.56 9.27
C ASN A 35 -2.77 4.30 10.69
N GLY A 36 -2.18 4.93 11.71
CA GLY A 36 -2.71 4.92 13.08
C GLY A 36 -1.99 3.97 14.05
N GLY A 37 -0.87 3.36 13.65
CA GLY A 37 -0.10 2.46 14.50
C GLY A 37 -0.66 1.04 14.56
N ARG A 38 -0.01 0.16 15.32
CA ARG A 38 -0.29 -1.29 15.33
C ARG A 38 -1.70 -1.62 15.83
N ASP A 39 -2.18 -0.90 16.84
CA ASP A 39 -3.46 -1.18 17.50
C ASP A 39 -4.65 -0.76 16.65
N SER A 40 -4.46 0.25 15.80
CA SER A 40 -5.48 0.81 14.91
C SER A 40 -5.27 0.44 13.44
N TYR A 41 -4.23 -0.34 13.09
CA TYR A 41 -3.95 -0.69 11.71
C TYR A 41 -5.05 -1.57 11.12
N ARG A 42 -5.63 -1.10 10.01
CA ARG A 42 -6.63 -1.81 9.24
C ARG A 42 -6.19 -1.82 7.78
N ALA A 43 -5.81 -3.00 7.27
CA ALA A 43 -5.29 -3.14 5.91
C ALA A 43 -6.24 -2.54 4.85
N MET A 44 -7.55 -2.77 4.98
CA MET A 44 -8.56 -2.24 4.06
C MET A 44 -8.62 -0.69 4.07
N LEU A 45 -8.48 -0.06 5.23
CA LEU A 45 -8.45 1.40 5.35
C LEU A 45 -7.12 1.96 4.85
N ALA A 46 -6.01 1.28 5.12
CA ALA A 46 -4.70 1.65 4.62
C ALA A 46 -4.64 1.62 3.09
N ASP A 47 -5.24 0.59 2.46
CA ASP A 47 -5.34 0.46 1.01
C ASP A 47 -6.23 1.56 0.40
N SER A 48 -7.41 1.80 0.99
CA SER A 48 -8.28 2.90 0.58
C SER A 48 -7.57 4.25 0.70
N ALA A 49 -6.86 4.50 1.80
CA ALA A 49 -6.08 5.73 1.99
C ALA A 49 -4.91 5.83 1.01
N ALA A 50 -4.26 4.71 0.67
CA ALA A 50 -3.22 4.68 -0.36
C ALA A 50 -3.79 5.04 -1.74
N PHE A 51 -4.97 4.49 -2.10
CA PHE A 51 -5.67 4.84 -3.34
C PHE A 51 -6.02 6.33 -3.40
N ILE A 52 -6.55 6.89 -2.31
CA ILE A 52 -6.89 8.31 -2.23
C ILE A 52 -5.64 9.20 -2.36
N ARG A 53 -4.52 8.84 -1.71
CA ARG A 53 -3.23 9.57 -1.79
C ARG A 53 -2.52 9.38 -3.12
N ALA A 54 -2.72 8.26 -3.79
CA ALA A 54 -2.15 7.97 -5.11
C ALA A 54 -2.76 8.86 -6.20
N ARG A 55 -3.96 9.43 -5.96
CA ARG A 55 -4.53 10.45 -6.84
C ARG A 55 -3.60 11.66 -6.89
N ARG A 56 -2.91 11.82 -8.01
CA ARG A 56 -2.03 12.95 -8.28
C ARG A 56 -2.87 14.23 -8.34
N PRO A 57 -2.65 15.22 -7.46
CA PRO A 57 -3.35 16.52 -7.54
C PRO A 57 -2.88 17.39 -8.71
N LYS A 58 -1.82 16.97 -9.42
CA LYS A 58 -1.31 17.64 -10.62
C LYS A 58 -1.56 16.76 -11.83
N VAL A 59 -2.00 17.37 -12.91
CA VAL A 59 -2.05 16.74 -14.24
C VAL A 59 -0.70 16.07 -14.52
N SER A 60 -0.72 14.85 -15.03
CA SER A 60 0.52 14.19 -15.45
C SER A 60 1.16 15.05 -16.54
N LYS A 61 2.50 15.06 -16.62
CA LYS A 61 3.22 15.81 -17.66
C LYS A 61 2.72 15.45 -19.06
N LEU A 62 2.31 14.19 -19.25
CA LEU A 62 1.75 13.67 -20.48
C LEU A 62 0.36 14.23 -20.79
N ALA A 63 -0.53 14.28 -19.80
CA ALA A 63 -1.88 14.81 -19.96
C ALA A 63 -1.91 16.35 -20.13
N GLY A 64 -0.90 17.06 -19.64
CA GLY A 64 -0.75 18.50 -19.85
C GLY A 64 -0.21 18.89 -21.23
N LEU A 65 0.29 17.93 -22.02
CA LEU A 65 0.79 18.16 -23.37
C LEU A 65 -0.36 17.94 -24.37
N THR A 66 -1.29 18.90 -24.46
CA THR A 66 -2.46 18.88 -25.38
C THR A 66 -2.12 18.50 -26.83
N TRP A 67 -0.92 18.88 -27.31
CA TRP A 67 -0.49 18.55 -28.67
C TRP A 67 -0.08 17.07 -28.85
N LEU A 68 0.28 16.38 -27.78
CA LEU A 68 0.71 14.99 -27.81
C LEU A 68 -0.47 14.01 -27.73
N THR A 69 -1.61 14.45 -27.18
CA THR A 69 -2.84 13.63 -27.07
C THR A 69 -3.69 13.65 -28.35
N PHE A 70 -3.45 14.59 -29.27
CA PHE A 70 -4.22 14.73 -30.53
C PHE A 70 -3.57 13.99 -31.73
N ARG A 71 -2.47 13.26 -31.51
CA ARG A 71 -1.70 12.57 -32.57
C ARG A 71 -1.91 11.04 -32.52
N ALA A 72 -3.16 10.62 -32.57
CA ALA A 72 -3.58 9.24 -32.80
C ALA A 72 -4.55 9.20 -33.98
#